data_AF-A0A9E3J124-F1
#
_entry.id   AF-A0A9E3J124-F1
#
_cell.length_a   1.000
_cell.length_b   1.000
_cell.length_c   1.000
_cell.angle_alpha   90.00
_cell.angle_beta   90.00
_cell.angle_gamma   90.00
#
_symmetry.space_group_name_H-M   'P 1'
#
loop_
_entity.id
_entity.type
_entity.pdbx_description
1 polymer ?
#
loop_
_entity_poly.entity_id
_entity_poly.type
_entity_poly.pdbx_seq_one_letter_code
_entity_poly.pdbx_strand_id
1 'polypeptide(L)'
;MFMALLGRDAYDWRVYAADEGEYPAAPEDCDAYIVTGSAAGVYEADPWIGRLLDFLRSAKGRAKLVGVCFGHQAMAQAFGGEVMKSPKGWGIGAHAYRVVRHEPWMDDATTIRLPASHQDQVVEKPPGADVILASDFTPFAGLAWRDQPAISIQPHPEFEPAYAAALIEARRGKVYADEAADRALETLRAPDDRARVRGWIKAFLAT
;
A
#
# COMPACT_ATOMS: atom_id res chain seq x y z
N MET A 1 6.56 -11.33 -1.17
CA MET A 1 7.09 -10.39 -0.16
C MET A 1 6.21 -10.36 1.10
N PHE A 2 4.89 -10.18 0.97
CA PHE A 2 3.96 -10.19 2.13
C PHE A 2 3.99 -11.47 2.97
N MET A 3 4.09 -12.66 2.38
CA MET A 3 4.26 -13.90 3.16
C MET A 3 5.51 -13.88 4.04
N ALA A 4 6.62 -13.30 3.55
CA ALA A 4 7.84 -13.15 4.35
C ALA A 4 7.65 -12.07 5.44
N LEU A 5 6.98 -10.96 5.10
CA LEU A 5 6.68 -9.90 6.06
C LEU A 5 5.80 -10.42 7.20
N LEU A 6 4.66 -11.04 6.90
CA LEU A 6 3.62 -11.39 7.87
C LEU A 6 3.85 -12.76 8.56
N GLY A 7 4.67 -13.61 7.93
CA GLY A 7 5.01 -14.96 8.38
C GLY A 7 4.47 -16.00 7.40
N ARG A 8 5.35 -16.83 6.85
CA ARG A 8 4.98 -17.82 5.81
C ARG A 8 4.02 -18.87 6.35
N ASP A 9 4.17 -19.24 7.62
CA ASP A 9 3.34 -20.23 8.30
C ASP A 9 2.26 -19.59 9.19
N ALA A 10 2.08 -18.26 9.12
CA ALA A 10 1.16 -17.54 9.99
C ALA A 10 -0.31 -17.60 9.51
N TYR A 11 -0.53 -17.93 8.23
CA TYR A 11 -1.84 -17.95 7.57
C TYR A 11 -1.89 -19.07 6.53
N ASP A 12 -3.10 -19.52 6.17
CA ASP A 12 -3.31 -20.30 4.95
C ASP A 12 -3.32 -19.34 3.76
N TRP A 13 -2.29 -19.42 2.92
CA TRP A 13 -2.09 -18.45 1.85
C TRP A 13 -2.67 -18.93 0.53
N ARG A 14 -3.44 -18.06 -0.12
CA ARG A 14 -3.82 -18.20 -1.53
C ARG A 14 -3.33 -16.99 -2.31
N VAL A 15 -2.82 -17.24 -3.51
CA VAL A 15 -2.36 -16.21 -4.44
C VAL A 15 -3.30 -16.22 -5.62
N TYR A 16 -3.76 -15.04 -6.01
CA TYR A 16 -4.58 -14.81 -7.19
C TYR A 16 -3.84 -13.82 -8.08
N ALA A 17 -3.38 -14.27 -9.25
CA ALA A 17 -2.81 -13.38 -10.26
C ALA A 17 -3.93 -12.60 -10.97
N ALA A 18 -4.32 -11.47 -10.37
CA ALA A 18 -5.42 -10.63 -10.88
C ALA A 18 -5.18 -10.18 -12.33
N ASP A 19 -3.94 -9.85 -12.68
CA ASP A 19 -3.49 -9.49 -14.03
C ASP A 19 -3.56 -10.64 -15.04
N GLU A 20 -3.56 -11.88 -14.56
CA GLU A 20 -3.82 -13.09 -15.36
C GLU A 20 -5.29 -13.53 -15.31
N GLY A 21 -6.15 -12.73 -14.67
CA GLY A 21 -7.60 -12.99 -14.60
C GLY A 21 -8.02 -13.95 -13.50
N GLU A 22 -7.11 -14.30 -12.58
CA GLU A 22 -7.39 -15.14 -11.43
C GLU A 22 -7.99 -14.31 -10.28
N TYR A 23 -9.13 -14.75 -9.76
CA TYR A 23 -9.82 -14.11 -8.65
C TYR A 23 -10.50 -15.16 -7.77
N PRO A 24 -10.77 -14.84 -6.49
CA PRO A 24 -11.71 -15.61 -5.69
C PRO A 24 -13.06 -15.75 -6.41
N ALA A 25 -13.71 -16.89 -6.23
CA ALA A 25 -15.07 -17.11 -6.74
C ALA A 25 -16.08 -16.30 -5.91
N ALA A 26 -15.82 -16.13 -4.62
CA ALA A 26 -16.59 -15.28 -3.72
C ALA A 26 -15.68 -14.52 -2.73
N PRO A 27 -16.09 -13.34 -2.23
CA PRO A 27 -15.36 -12.65 -1.17
C PRO A 27 -15.15 -13.45 0.11
N GLU A 28 -16.00 -14.45 0.38
CA GLU A 28 -15.88 -15.31 1.56
C GLU A 28 -14.85 -16.45 1.39
N ASP A 29 -14.22 -16.58 0.22
CA ASP A 29 -13.20 -17.62 -0.02
C ASP A 29 -11.95 -17.42 0.85
N CYS A 30 -11.73 -16.20 1.36
CA CYS A 30 -10.69 -15.87 2.32
C CYS A 30 -11.23 -14.89 3.38
N ASP A 31 -10.78 -15.03 4.63
CA ASP A 31 -11.14 -14.09 5.71
C ASP A 31 -10.59 -12.67 5.47
N ALA A 32 -9.50 -12.59 4.70
CA ALA A 32 -8.82 -11.34 4.39
C ALA A 32 -8.15 -11.38 3.02
N TYR A 33 -8.04 -10.21 2.39
CA TYR A 33 -7.29 -10.01 1.14
C TYR A 33 -6.25 -8.91 1.31
N ILE A 34 -5.05 -9.17 0.77
CA ILE A 34 -3.98 -8.18 0.66
C ILE A 34 -3.79 -7.85 -0.82
N VAL A 35 -4.10 -6.61 -1.21
CA VAL A 35 -3.86 -6.11 -2.56
C VAL A 35 -2.48 -5.50 -2.63
N THR A 36 -1.61 -6.07 -3.47
CA THR A 36 -0.20 -5.71 -3.56
C THR A 36 0.04 -4.49 -4.45
N GLY A 37 1.31 -4.07 -4.53
CA GLY A 37 1.75 -3.10 -5.53
C GLY A 37 1.65 -3.64 -6.96
N SER A 38 1.61 -2.73 -7.93
CA SER A 38 1.69 -2.98 -9.38
C SER A 38 2.48 -1.86 -10.05
N ALA A 39 2.98 -2.11 -11.26
CA ALA A 39 3.57 -1.08 -12.11
C ALA A 39 2.50 -0.28 -12.88
N ALA A 40 1.27 -0.78 -12.93
CA ALA A 40 0.13 -0.13 -13.57
C ALA A 40 -0.43 1.04 -12.75
N GLY A 41 -1.08 1.98 -13.43
CA GLY A 41 -1.90 3.01 -12.81
C GLY A 41 -3.35 2.54 -12.63
N VAL A 42 -3.99 2.81 -11.49
CA VAL A 42 -5.36 2.34 -11.20
C VAL A 42 -6.45 2.88 -12.16
N TYR A 43 -6.12 3.95 -12.89
CA TYR A 43 -6.99 4.57 -13.89
C TYR A 43 -6.71 4.07 -15.32
N GLU A 44 -5.76 3.15 -15.51
CA GLU A 44 -5.48 2.54 -16.80
C GLU A 44 -6.64 1.62 -17.23
N ALA A 45 -6.81 1.44 -18.54
CA ALA A 45 -7.96 0.74 -19.11
C ALA A 45 -7.80 -0.79 -19.16
N ASP A 46 -6.76 -1.34 -18.51
CA ASP A 46 -6.54 -2.77 -18.50
C ASP A 46 -7.72 -3.49 -17.81
N PRO A 47 -8.33 -4.52 -18.45
CA PRO A 47 -9.57 -5.12 -17.94
C PRO A 47 -9.47 -5.69 -16.51
N TRP A 48 -8.30 -6.19 -16.12
CA TRP A 48 -8.05 -6.72 -14.79
C TRP A 48 -8.17 -5.65 -13.69
N ILE A 49 -7.86 -4.38 -14.01
CA ILE A 49 -7.98 -3.27 -13.06
C ILE A 49 -9.47 -3.04 -12.74
N GLY A 50 -10.30 -2.92 -13.76
CA GLY A 50 -11.76 -2.79 -13.58
C GLY A 50 -12.33 -3.96 -12.76
N ARG A 51 -11.92 -5.19 -13.08
CA ARG A 51 -12.34 -6.39 -12.35
C ARG A 51 -11.87 -6.41 -10.89
N LEU A 52 -10.65 -5.93 -10.62
CA LEU A 52 -10.15 -5.78 -9.25
C LEU A 52 -10.97 -4.73 -8.46
N LEU A 53 -11.29 -3.59 -9.07
CA LEU A 53 -12.13 -2.57 -8.41
C LEU A 53 -13.53 -3.12 -8.09
N ASP A 54 -14.12 -3.89 -9.00
CA ASP A 54 -15.42 -4.54 -8.77
C ASP A 54 -15.34 -5.61 -7.68
N PHE A 55 -14.28 -6.41 -7.66
CA PHE A 55 -14.03 -7.35 -6.57
C PHE A 55 -13.92 -6.64 -5.22
N LEU A 56 -13.15 -5.54 -5.12
CA LEU A 56 -13.02 -4.77 -3.88
C LEU A 56 -14.36 -4.21 -3.40
N ARG A 57 -15.19 -3.70 -4.32
CA ARG A 57 -16.57 -3.27 -3.99
C ARG A 57 -17.42 -4.42 -3.49
N SER A 58 -17.29 -5.60 -4.09
CA SER A 58 -18.04 -6.80 -3.67
C SER A 58 -17.58 -7.35 -2.31
N ALA A 59 -16.31 -7.15 -1.94
CA ALA A 59 -15.71 -7.64 -0.71
C ALA A 59 -15.89 -6.68 0.48
N LYS A 60 -16.34 -5.44 0.22
CA LYS A 60 -16.69 -4.44 1.23
C LYS A 60 -17.60 -5.03 2.31
N GLY A 61 -17.10 -5.06 3.55
CA GLY A 61 -17.81 -5.57 4.72
C GLY A 61 -17.97 -7.10 4.78
N ARG A 62 -17.45 -7.83 3.79
CA ARG A 62 -17.55 -9.31 3.69
C ARG A 62 -16.22 -10.02 3.93
N ALA A 63 -15.11 -9.32 3.74
CA ALA A 63 -13.77 -9.77 4.11
C ALA A 63 -12.92 -8.59 4.60
N LYS A 64 -11.85 -8.86 5.33
CA LYS A 64 -10.87 -7.82 5.70
C LYS A 64 -10.05 -7.42 4.48
N LEU A 65 -9.78 -6.13 4.30
CA LEU A 65 -9.01 -5.62 3.16
C LEU A 65 -7.77 -4.87 3.61
N VAL A 66 -6.61 -5.22 3.04
CA VAL A 66 -5.33 -4.50 3.22
C VAL A 66 -4.79 -4.10 1.85
N GLY A 67 -4.58 -2.81 1.62
CA GLY A 67 -4.04 -2.30 0.36
C GLY A 67 -2.65 -1.70 0.53
N VAL A 68 -1.70 -2.06 -0.32
CA VAL A 68 -0.35 -1.47 -0.31
C VAL A 68 0.03 -0.91 -1.67
N CYS A 69 0.49 0.34 -1.67
CA CYS A 69 0.89 1.08 -2.88
C CYS A 69 -0.22 1.13 -3.94
N PHE A 70 -0.11 0.39 -5.05
CA PHE A 70 -1.21 0.23 -6.01
C PHE A 70 -2.48 -0.30 -5.32
N GLY A 71 -2.38 -1.26 -4.40
CA GLY A 71 -3.53 -1.75 -3.66
C GLY A 71 -4.20 -0.67 -2.79
N HIS A 72 -3.42 0.26 -2.25
CA HIS A 72 -3.96 1.42 -1.54
C HIS A 72 -4.74 2.34 -2.48
N GLN A 73 -4.21 2.58 -3.68
CA GLN A 73 -4.85 3.35 -4.73
C GLN A 73 -6.11 2.66 -5.28
N ALA A 74 -6.05 1.35 -5.50
CA ALA A 74 -7.16 0.51 -5.94
C ALA A 74 -8.31 0.54 -4.93
N MET A 75 -8.01 0.40 -3.63
CA MET A 75 -9.03 0.54 -2.59
C MET A 75 -9.62 1.94 -2.56
N ALA A 76 -8.80 2.99 -2.65
CA ALA A 76 -9.31 4.35 -2.71
C ALA A 76 -10.25 4.56 -3.91
N GLN A 77 -9.83 4.18 -5.11
CA GLN A 77 -10.61 4.29 -6.34
C GLN A 77 -11.90 3.46 -6.28
N ALA A 78 -11.83 2.23 -5.78
CA ALA A 78 -12.98 1.32 -5.67
C ALA A 78 -14.07 1.92 -4.76
N PHE A 79 -13.66 2.62 -3.69
CA PHE A 79 -14.53 3.17 -2.67
C PHE A 79 -14.88 4.65 -2.85
N GLY A 80 -14.59 5.22 -4.02
CA GLY A 80 -15.05 6.55 -4.41
C GLY A 80 -14.11 7.70 -4.06
N GLY A 81 -12.83 7.42 -3.85
CA GLY A 81 -11.77 8.43 -3.87
C GLY A 81 -11.23 8.66 -5.29
N GLU A 82 -10.29 9.60 -5.42
CA GLU A 82 -9.60 9.93 -6.67
C GLU A 82 -8.11 9.64 -6.54
N VAL A 83 -7.56 8.97 -7.56
CA VAL A 83 -6.13 8.72 -7.71
C VAL A 83 -5.64 9.36 -8.99
N MET A 84 -4.51 10.05 -8.92
CA MET A 84 -3.84 10.58 -10.10
C MET A 84 -2.33 10.47 -9.98
N LYS A 85 -1.67 10.65 -11.12
CA LYS A 85 -0.23 10.85 -11.18
C LYS A 85 0.16 12.14 -10.44
N SER A 86 0.99 12.03 -9.41
CA SER A 86 1.35 13.19 -8.60
C SER A 86 2.19 14.20 -9.39
N PRO A 87 1.83 15.50 -9.37
CA PRO A 87 2.65 16.55 -9.96
C PRO A 87 3.95 16.79 -9.18
N LYS A 88 4.09 16.21 -7.97
CA LYS A 88 5.30 16.30 -7.13
C LYS A 88 6.42 15.35 -7.60
N GLY A 89 6.17 14.53 -8.62
CA GLY A 89 7.13 13.55 -9.13
C GLY A 89 7.15 12.25 -8.31
N TRP A 90 8.22 11.49 -8.45
CA TRP A 90 8.39 10.18 -7.82
C TRP A 90 8.76 10.28 -6.33
N GLY A 91 8.04 9.54 -5.49
CA GLY A 91 8.43 9.19 -4.15
C GLY A 91 9.24 7.89 -4.16
N ILE A 92 10.57 8.03 -4.08
CA ILE A 92 11.51 6.90 -4.01
C ILE A 92 12.41 7.00 -2.78
N GLY A 93 12.90 5.85 -2.30
CA GLY A 93 13.70 5.75 -1.07
C GLY A 93 12.82 5.62 0.17
N ALA A 94 13.39 5.84 1.36
CA ALA A 94 12.62 5.84 2.60
C ALA A 94 12.09 7.24 2.94
N HIS A 95 10.78 7.32 3.17
CA HIS A 95 10.04 8.54 3.50
C HIS A 95 9.53 8.46 4.94
N ALA A 96 9.38 9.62 5.59
CA ALA A 96 8.79 9.73 6.91
C ALA A 96 7.33 10.17 6.80
N TYR A 97 6.47 9.55 7.62
CA TYR A 97 5.03 9.80 7.65
C TYR A 97 4.60 10.04 9.09
N ARG A 98 3.86 11.12 9.32
CA ARG A 98 3.24 11.42 10.62
C ARG A 98 2.07 10.47 10.82
N VAL A 99 1.95 9.91 12.02
CA VAL A 99 0.73 9.24 12.47
C VAL A 99 -0.26 10.34 12.88
N VAL A 100 -1.23 10.61 12.01
CA VAL A 100 -2.20 11.69 12.22
C VAL A 100 -3.43 11.21 12.99
N ARG A 101 -3.65 9.89 13.02
CA ARG A 101 -4.72 9.26 13.78
C ARG A 101 -4.29 7.86 14.20
N HIS A 102 -4.51 7.52 15.46
CA HIS A 102 -4.27 6.18 16.00
C HIS A 102 -5.52 5.30 15.89
N GLU A 103 -5.30 4.05 15.56
CA GLU A 103 -6.31 2.98 15.59
C GLU A 103 -6.00 1.97 16.71
N PRO A 104 -6.98 1.19 17.18
CA PRO A 104 -6.77 0.23 18.29
C PRO A 104 -5.70 -0.84 18.02
N TRP A 105 -5.38 -1.11 16.75
CA TRP A 105 -4.37 -2.08 16.32
C TRP A 105 -2.98 -1.46 16.11
N MET A 106 -2.82 -0.17 16.42
CA MET A 106 -1.54 0.56 16.34
C MET A 106 -0.87 0.67 17.73
N ASP A 107 0.46 0.81 17.73
CA ASP A 107 1.22 1.25 18.91
C ASP A 107 1.20 2.79 19.01
N ASP A 108 1.92 3.38 19.96
CA ASP A 108 1.92 4.81 20.29
C ASP A 108 2.85 5.66 19.41
N ALA A 109 3.31 5.14 18.27
CA ALA A 109 4.23 5.85 17.39
C ALA A 109 3.60 7.11 16.80
N THR A 110 4.31 8.23 16.85
CA THR A 110 3.85 9.50 16.26
C THR A 110 4.37 9.72 14.85
N THR A 111 5.37 8.95 14.42
CA THR A 111 5.95 8.98 13.08
C THR A 111 6.45 7.59 12.73
N ILE A 112 6.36 7.23 11.45
CA ILE A 112 6.98 6.03 10.89
C ILE A 112 7.83 6.38 9.68
N ARG A 113 8.80 5.52 9.39
CA ARG A 113 9.68 5.61 8.23
C ARG A 113 9.61 4.32 7.43
N LEU A 114 9.28 4.41 6.15
CA LEU A 114 9.14 3.24 5.27
C LEU A 114 9.65 3.52 3.86
N PRO A 115 10.13 2.48 3.14
CA PRO A 115 10.39 2.57 1.71
C PRO A 115 9.15 3.00 0.92
N ALA A 116 9.35 3.83 -0.10
CA ALA A 116 8.35 4.30 -1.04
C ALA A 116 8.86 4.07 -2.47
N SER A 117 7.93 3.76 -3.38
CA SER A 117 8.20 3.62 -4.81
C SER A 117 6.91 3.87 -5.59
N HIS A 118 6.47 5.12 -5.64
CA HIS A 118 5.24 5.52 -6.33
C HIS A 118 5.36 6.94 -6.90
N GLN A 119 4.66 7.19 -8.01
CA GLN A 119 4.38 8.55 -8.48
C GLN A 119 2.90 8.87 -8.30
N ASP A 120 2.04 7.90 -8.50
CA ASP A 120 0.61 8.07 -8.31
C ASP A 120 0.27 8.18 -6.84
N GLN A 121 -0.76 8.96 -6.53
CA GLN A 121 -1.22 9.21 -5.18
C GLN A 121 -2.74 9.32 -5.17
N VAL A 122 -3.35 8.89 -4.07
CA VAL A 122 -4.70 9.34 -3.72
C VAL A 122 -4.65 10.86 -3.54
N VAL A 123 -5.57 11.58 -4.18
CA VAL A 123 -5.70 13.05 -4.09
C VAL A 123 -7.05 13.47 -3.54
N GLU A 124 -8.05 12.59 -3.60
CA GLU A 124 -9.29 12.71 -2.85
C GLU A 124 -9.52 11.41 -2.08
N LYS A 125 -9.65 11.51 -0.75
CA LYS A 125 -9.91 10.32 0.07
C LYS A 125 -11.35 9.84 -0.14
N PRO A 126 -11.60 8.52 -0.08
CA PRO A 126 -12.96 7.98 -0.11
C PRO A 126 -13.85 8.51 1.03
N PRO A 127 -15.17 8.58 0.83
CA PRO A 127 -16.11 8.74 1.93
C PRO A 127 -15.94 7.59 2.95
N GLY A 128 -16.05 7.90 4.25
CA GLY A 128 -15.91 6.91 5.32
C GLY A 128 -14.48 6.48 5.67
N ALA A 129 -13.48 6.93 4.91
CA ALA A 129 -12.06 6.73 5.24
C ALA A 129 -11.52 7.86 6.12
N ASP A 130 -10.84 7.50 7.20
CA ASP A 130 -10.01 8.38 8.00
C ASP A 130 -8.56 8.29 7.55
N VAL A 131 -7.85 9.42 7.56
CA VAL A 131 -6.41 9.45 7.31
C VAL A 131 -5.69 9.04 8.60
N ILE A 132 -4.83 8.04 8.51
CA ILE A 132 -4.01 7.55 9.64
C ILE A 132 -2.53 7.90 9.48
N LEU A 133 -2.04 8.00 8.25
CA LEU A 133 -0.66 8.37 7.92
C LEU A 133 -0.63 9.48 6.87
N ALA A 134 0.22 10.48 7.06
CA ALA A 134 0.36 11.60 6.13
C ALA A 134 1.80 12.16 6.09
N SER A 135 2.19 12.69 4.94
CA SER A 135 3.35 13.57 4.78
C SER A 135 3.01 14.71 3.83
N ASP A 136 3.86 15.73 3.77
CA ASP A 136 3.63 16.85 2.86
C ASP A 136 3.76 16.40 1.39
N PHE A 137 4.52 15.32 1.14
CA PHE A 137 4.62 14.68 -0.17
C PHE A 137 3.38 13.84 -0.49
N THR A 138 2.90 13.03 0.45
CA THR A 138 1.74 12.12 0.30
C THR A 138 0.72 12.36 1.44
N PRO A 139 -0.27 13.25 1.26
CA PRO A 139 -1.21 13.62 2.32
C PRO A 139 -2.12 12.47 2.79
N PHE A 140 -2.41 11.51 1.91
CA PHE A 140 -3.27 10.35 2.17
C PHE A 140 -2.45 9.05 2.24
N ALA A 141 -1.27 9.08 2.86
CA ALA A 141 -0.33 7.95 2.85
C ALA A 141 -0.83 6.70 3.57
N GLY A 142 -1.86 6.82 4.42
CA GLY A 142 -2.52 5.68 5.03
C GLY A 142 -3.97 6.02 5.35
N LEU A 143 -4.87 5.08 5.05
CA LEU A 143 -6.30 5.21 5.23
C LEU A 143 -6.85 4.01 6.02
N ALA A 144 -7.79 4.28 6.93
CA ALA A 144 -8.58 3.26 7.61
C ALA A 144 -10.06 3.58 7.44
N TRP A 145 -10.88 2.58 7.12
CA TRP A 145 -12.32 2.76 6.93
C TRP A 145 -13.08 2.44 8.21
N ARG A 146 -14.14 3.22 8.48
CA ARG A 146 -14.99 3.03 9.68
C ARG A 146 -16.18 2.14 9.46
N ASP A 147 -16.63 2.04 8.22
CA ASP A 147 -17.82 1.30 7.81
C ASP A 147 -17.52 -0.13 7.34
N GLN A 148 -16.24 -0.53 7.35
CA GLN A 148 -15.78 -1.84 6.92
C GLN A 148 -14.40 -2.16 7.53
N PRO A 149 -14.03 -3.44 7.69
CA PRO A 149 -12.70 -3.81 8.12
C PRO A 149 -11.72 -3.64 6.95
N ALA A 150 -11.27 -2.42 6.71
CA ALA A 150 -10.33 -2.11 5.64
C ALA A 150 -9.26 -1.11 6.10
N ILE A 151 -8.01 -1.38 5.72
CA ILE A 151 -6.87 -0.47 5.91
C ILE A 151 -6.02 -0.43 4.64
N SER A 152 -5.33 0.68 4.40
CA SER A 152 -4.39 0.76 3.30
C SER A 152 -3.27 1.75 3.56
N ILE A 153 -2.12 1.53 2.94
CA ILE A 153 -0.94 2.38 3.06
C ILE A 153 -0.24 2.52 1.70
N GLN A 154 0.19 3.74 1.38
CA GLN A 154 0.97 4.04 0.18
C GLN A 154 2.42 3.50 0.23
N PRO A 155 3.19 3.61 1.34
CA PRO A 155 4.54 3.06 1.41
C PRO A 155 4.57 1.54 1.52
N HIS A 156 5.74 0.95 1.30
CA HIS A 156 5.96 -0.49 1.20
C HIS A 156 6.60 -1.06 2.48
N PRO A 157 5.82 -1.54 3.47
CA PRO A 157 6.39 -2.24 4.62
C PRO A 157 7.03 -3.58 4.22
N GLU A 158 6.66 -4.15 3.07
CA GLU A 158 7.15 -5.42 2.58
C GLU A 158 8.50 -5.31 1.86
N PHE A 159 8.94 -4.10 1.47
CA PHE A 159 10.21 -3.88 0.79
C PHE A 159 11.38 -3.93 1.77
N GLU A 160 12.22 -4.96 1.69
CA GLU A 160 13.54 -4.91 2.33
C GLU A 160 14.35 -3.72 1.76
N PRO A 161 15.15 -3.01 2.58
CA PRO A 161 15.98 -1.89 2.10
C PRO A 161 16.86 -2.25 0.90
N ALA A 162 17.43 -3.47 0.90
CA ALA A 162 18.23 -3.97 -0.22
C ALA A 162 17.41 -4.15 -1.51
N TYR A 163 16.16 -4.60 -1.41
CA TYR A 163 15.26 -4.71 -2.56
C TYR A 163 14.88 -3.32 -3.10
N ALA A 164 14.51 -2.39 -2.20
CA ALA A 164 14.21 -1.01 -2.59
C ALA A 164 15.40 -0.34 -3.29
N ALA A 165 16.62 -0.54 -2.77
CA ALA A 165 17.85 -0.04 -3.39
C ALA A 165 18.09 -0.63 -4.78
N ALA A 166 17.95 -1.96 -4.93
CA ALA A 166 18.11 -2.62 -6.22
C ALA A 166 17.07 -2.13 -7.25
N LEU A 167 15.83 -1.89 -6.82
CA LEU A 167 14.79 -1.34 -7.69
C LEU A 167 15.10 0.09 -8.14
N ILE A 168 15.63 0.93 -7.26
CA ILE A 168 16.08 2.28 -7.59
C ILE A 168 17.20 2.23 -8.62
N GLU A 169 18.22 1.40 -8.39
CA GLU A 169 19.36 1.24 -9.30
C GLU A 169 18.93 0.71 -10.68
N ALA A 170 18.02 -0.26 -10.74
CA ALA A 170 17.51 -0.80 -12.00
C ALA A 170 16.80 0.25 -12.89
N ARG A 171 16.27 1.31 -12.26
CA ARG A 171 15.50 2.39 -12.90
C ARG A 171 16.28 3.71 -13.03
N ARG A 172 17.47 3.79 -12.44
CA ARG A 172 18.40 4.92 -12.57
C ARG A 172 18.71 5.20 -14.04
N GLY A 173 18.74 6.47 -14.44
CA GLY A 173 18.99 6.93 -15.79
C GLY A 173 17.88 6.62 -16.80
N LYS A 174 16.82 5.91 -16.41
CA LYS A 174 15.68 5.53 -17.27
C LYS A 174 14.38 6.18 -16.82
N VAL A 175 14.06 6.02 -15.53
CA VAL A 175 12.86 6.58 -14.88
C VAL A 175 13.25 7.68 -13.92
N TYR A 176 14.39 7.54 -13.24
CA TYR A 176 14.88 8.48 -12.24
C TYR A 176 16.17 9.13 -12.73
N ALA A 177 16.32 10.44 -12.52
CA ALA A 177 17.62 11.11 -12.67
C ALA A 177 18.62 10.54 -11.65
N ASP A 178 19.91 10.55 -12.00
CA ASP A 178 20.96 9.97 -11.16
C ASP A 178 20.98 10.61 -9.76
N GLU A 179 20.83 11.93 -9.67
CA GLU A 179 20.82 12.64 -8.41
C GLU A 179 19.59 12.29 -7.56
N ALA A 180 18.46 11.97 -8.19
CA ALA A 180 17.27 11.52 -7.47
C ALA A 180 17.46 10.10 -6.91
N ALA A 181 18.08 9.21 -7.69
CA ALA A 181 18.44 7.87 -7.25
C ALA A 181 19.45 7.91 -6.09
N ASP A 182 20.50 8.73 -6.18
CA ASP A 182 21.50 8.87 -5.12
C ASP A 182 20.89 9.33 -3.79
N ARG A 183 20.06 10.38 -3.83
CA ARG A 183 19.34 10.84 -2.63
C ARG A 183 18.45 9.75 -2.06
N ALA A 184 17.71 9.03 -2.91
CA ALA A 184 16.82 7.96 -2.47
C ALA A 184 17.59 6.79 -1.83
N LEU A 185 18.74 6.42 -2.36
CA LEU A 185 19.58 5.35 -1.80
C LEU A 185 20.18 5.74 -0.45
N GLU A 186 20.62 6.99 -0.29
CA GLU A 186 21.11 7.49 1.00
C GLU A 186 20.03 7.37 2.08
N THR A 187 18.78 7.67 1.72
CA THR A 187 17.66 7.61 2.66
C THR A 187 17.40 6.19 3.20
N LEU A 188 17.76 5.13 2.46
CA LEU A 188 17.55 3.73 2.85
C LEU A 188 18.58 3.19 3.85
N ARG A 189 19.62 3.96 4.18
CA ARG A 189 20.66 3.55 5.15
C ARG A 189 20.23 3.67 6.61
N ALA A 190 19.28 4.55 6.89
CA ALA A 190 18.71 4.70 8.23
C ALA A 190 17.72 3.56 8.53
N PRO A 191 17.52 3.20 9.81
CA PRO A 191 16.49 2.24 10.21
C PRO A 191 15.10 2.63 9.70
N ASP A 192 14.27 1.61 9.46
CA ASP A 192 12.87 1.75 9.08
C ASP A 192 11.93 1.11 10.11
N ASP A 193 10.63 1.34 9.93
CA ASP A 193 9.56 0.88 10.82
C ASP A 193 8.75 -0.28 10.23
N ARG A 194 9.33 -1.05 9.29
CA ARG A 194 8.62 -2.16 8.62
C ARG A 194 8.12 -3.20 9.61
N ALA A 195 8.92 -3.52 10.63
CA ALA A 195 8.55 -4.46 11.67
C ALA A 195 7.37 -3.97 12.52
N ARG A 196 7.27 -2.65 12.76
CA ARG A 196 6.14 -2.01 13.46
C ARG A 196 4.88 -2.10 12.61
N VAL A 197 4.95 -1.67 11.35
CA VAL A 197 3.78 -1.68 10.45
C VAL A 197 3.33 -3.11 10.13
N ARG A 198 4.23 -4.08 10.07
CA ARG A 198 3.88 -5.51 10.11
C ARG A 198 3.04 -5.86 11.32
N GLY A 199 3.45 -5.43 12.52
CA GLY A 199 2.69 -5.65 13.76
C GLY A 199 1.28 -5.09 13.68
N TRP A 200 1.15 -3.86 13.17
CA TRP A 200 -0.15 -3.22 12.94
C TRP A 200 -1.04 -4.01 11.99
N ILE A 201 -0.52 -4.46 10.84
CA ILE A 201 -1.27 -5.26 9.88
C ILE A 201 -1.72 -6.58 10.52
N LYS A 202 -0.83 -7.27 11.27
CA LYS A 202 -1.19 -8.52 11.94
C LYS A 202 -2.25 -8.31 13.03
N ALA A 203 -2.15 -7.23 13.80
CA ALA A 203 -3.13 -6.90 14.82
C ALA A 203 -4.50 -6.58 14.20
N PHE A 204 -4.53 -5.80 13.10
CA PHE A 204 -5.74 -5.55 12.32
C PHE A 204 -6.37 -6.84 11.78
N LEU A 205 -5.56 -7.75 11.22
CA LEU A 205 -6.08 -9.03 10.72
C LEU A 205 -6.66 -9.91 11.83
N ALA A 206 -6.25 -9.72 13.07
CA ALA A 206 -6.70 -10.49 14.24
C ALA A 206 -7.97 -9.91 14.92
N THR A 207 -8.49 -8.75 14.50
CA THR A 207 -9.70 -8.14 15.08
C THR A 207 -10.98 -8.85 14.70
#